data_AF-A0A9Q9M4V5-F1
#
_entry.id   AF-A0A9Q9M4V5-F1
#
_cell.length_a   1.000
_cell.length_b   1.000
_cell.length_c   1.000
_cell.angle_alpha   90.00
_cell.angle_beta   90.00
_cell.angle_gamma   90.00
#
_symmetry.space_group_name_H-M   'P 1'
#
loop_
_entity.id
_entity.type
_entity.pdbx_description
1 polymer ?
#
loop_
_entity_poly.entity_id
_entity_poly.type
_entity_poly.pdbx_seq_one_letter_code
_entity_poly.pdbx_strand_id
1 'polypeptide(L)'
;MIELATMLKLFYQMQKLAALAGLLVTIGTASATAGTLRPEQIRVIDGDTIEVDGQSYRLVGYDTPETYFAQCDFELALGTAATERLENLIAGGPLIELKKMPGLDRYNRKLGRLFVGRRNVSEILISENLARPYSGGRRAGWCE
;
A
#
# COMPACT_ATOMS: atom_id res chain seq x y z
N MET A 1 68.46 -24.58 -22.60
CA MET A 1 67.57 -25.66 -22.13
C MET A 1 66.90 -25.16 -20.85
N ILE A 2 65.61 -24.81 -20.92
CA ILE A 2 64.85 -24.38 -19.75
C ILE A 2 64.55 -25.64 -18.93
N GLU A 3 64.99 -25.71 -17.67
CA GLU A 3 64.78 -26.89 -16.82
C GLU A 3 63.30 -27.26 -16.71
N LEU A 4 63.02 -28.57 -16.71
CA LEU A 4 61.67 -29.16 -16.59
C LEU A 4 60.89 -28.61 -15.37
N ALA A 5 61.61 -28.24 -14.31
CA ALA A 5 61.06 -27.61 -13.10
C ALA A 5 60.46 -26.21 -13.35
N THR A 6 61.00 -25.45 -14.29
CA THR A 6 60.53 -24.11 -14.65
C THR A 6 59.25 -24.19 -15.48
N MET A 7 59.16 -25.16 -16.38
CA MET A 7 57.95 -25.44 -17.17
C MET A 7 56.77 -25.89 -16.29
N LEU A 8 57.01 -26.74 -15.28
CA LEU A 8 55.98 -27.16 -14.33
C LEU A 8 55.49 -25.99 -13.44
N LYS A 9 56.39 -25.08 -13.03
CA LYS A 9 56.02 -23.88 -12.26
C LYS A 9 55.17 -22.90 -13.07
N LEU A 10 55.50 -22.71 -14.36
CA LEU A 10 54.68 -21.91 -15.27
C LEU A 10 53.31 -22.56 -15.51
N PHE A 11 53.25 -23.88 -15.71
CA PHE A 11 51.98 -24.61 -15.83
C PHE A 11 51.11 -24.49 -14.57
N TYR A 12 51.71 -24.63 -13.39
CA TYR A 12 51.03 -24.48 -12.10
C TYR A 12 50.56 -23.04 -11.84
N GLN A 13 51.32 -22.04 -12.29
CA GLN A 13 50.90 -20.63 -12.26
C GLN A 13 49.74 -20.34 -13.23
N MET A 14 49.75 -20.96 -14.41
CA MET A 14 48.64 -20.86 -15.38
C MET A 14 47.36 -21.55 -14.89
N GLN A 15 47.47 -22.63 -14.10
CA GLN A 15 46.32 -23.30 -13.49
C GLN A 15 45.69 -22.49 -12.34
N LYS A 16 46.48 -21.70 -11.58
CA LYS A 16 45.96 -20.83 -10.50
C LYS A 16 45.19 -19.61 -11.01
N LEU A 17 45.49 -19.14 -12.22
CA LEU A 17 44.79 -18.01 -12.86
C LEU A 17 43.40 -18.39 -13.42
N ALA A 18 43.12 -19.69 -13.60
CA ALA A 18 41.82 -20.17 -14.09
C ALA A 18 40.74 -20.28 -13.00
N ALA A 19 41.06 -20.04 -11.72
CA ALA A 19 40.12 -20.16 -10.60
C ALA A 19 39.27 -18.89 -10.35
N LEU A 20 39.25 -17.95 -11.30
CA LEU A 20 38.54 -16.67 -11.18
C LEU A 20 37.46 -16.49 -12.26
N ALA A 21 36.68 -17.54 -12.54
CA ALA A 21 35.55 -17.44 -13.47
C ALA A 21 34.35 -18.22 -12.94
N GLY A 22 33.29 -17.50 -12.59
CA GLY A 22 31.95 -18.06 -12.51
C GLY A 22 31.35 -18.22 -11.11
N LEU A 23 31.27 -17.15 -10.33
CA LEU A 23 30.11 -17.01 -9.43
C LEU A 23 29.10 -16.10 -10.14
N LEU A 24 28.28 -16.70 -11.01
CA LEU A 24 27.03 -16.07 -11.43
C LEU A 24 26.14 -16.02 -10.17
N VAL A 25 26.25 -14.93 -9.42
CA VAL A 25 25.22 -14.57 -8.45
C VAL A 25 24.01 -14.19 -9.29
N THR A 26 23.12 -15.16 -9.51
CA THR A 26 21.76 -14.86 -9.99
C THR A 26 21.09 -14.08 -8.88
N ILE A 27 21.19 -12.75 -8.93
CA ILE A 27 20.37 -11.86 -8.10
C ILE A 27 18.95 -12.11 -8.55
N GLY A 28 18.24 -12.98 -7.82
CA GLY A 28 16.81 -13.14 -7.97
C GLY A 28 16.18 -11.79 -7.66
N THR A 29 15.78 -11.06 -8.70
CA THR A 29 14.96 -9.86 -8.53
C THR A 29 13.62 -10.33 -7.98
N ALA A 30 13.46 -10.31 -6.66
CA ALA A 30 12.17 -10.39 -6.03
C ALA A 30 11.41 -9.13 -6.45
N SER A 31 10.67 -9.24 -7.55
CA SER A 31 9.74 -8.21 -7.98
C SER A 31 8.66 -8.16 -6.92
N ALA A 32 8.72 -7.17 -6.03
CA ALA A 32 7.62 -6.87 -5.13
C ALA A 32 6.48 -6.34 -6.01
N THR A 33 5.66 -7.24 -6.54
CA THR A 33 4.38 -6.86 -7.13
C THR A 33 3.59 -6.22 -6.00
N ALA A 34 3.49 -4.89 -6.01
CA ALA A 34 2.48 -4.18 -5.24
C ALA A 34 1.14 -4.81 -5.65
N GLY A 35 0.61 -5.69 -4.82
CA GLY A 35 -0.50 -6.55 -5.18
C GLY A 35 -1.76 -5.71 -5.33
N THR A 36 -2.33 -5.73 -6.52
CA THR A 36 -3.71 -5.28 -6.76
C THR A 36 -4.65 -6.08 -5.87
N LEU A 37 -5.57 -5.39 -5.20
CA LEU A 37 -6.65 -6.00 -4.44
C LEU A 37 -7.85 -6.23 -5.36
N ARG A 38 -8.54 -7.35 -5.17
CA ARG A 38 -9.88 -7.55 -5.76
C ARG A 38 -10.95 -6.96 -4.83
N PRO A 39 -12.09 -6.50 -5.36
CA PRO A 39 -13.17 -5.94 -4.54
C PRO A 39 -13.60 -6.86 -3.40
N GLU A 40 -13.65 -8.18 -3.62
CA GLU A 40 -14.12 -9.16 -2.62
C GLU A 40 -13.15 -9.33 -1.45
N GLN A 41 -11.92 -8.84 -1.56
CA GLN A 41 -10.93 -8.84 -0.47
C GLN A 41 -11.08 -7.64 0.46
N ILE A 42 -11.90 -6.67 0.07
CA ILE A 42 -12.04 -5.39 0.77
C ILE A 42 -13.43 -5.32 1.37
N ARG A 43 -13.49 -5.18 2.69
CA ARG A 43 -14.71 -4.85 3.41
C ARG A 43 -14.66 -3.38 3.79
N VAL A 44 -15.62 -2.59 3.33
CA VAL A 44 -15.76 -1.20 3.76
C VAL A 44 -16.41 -1.18 5.14
N ILE A 45 -15.85 -0.42 6.07
CA ILE A 45 -16.39 -0.26 7.43
C ILE A 45 -17.11 1.10 7.51
N ASP A 46 -16.45 2.15 7.03
CA ASP A 46 -16.99 3.51 6.87
C ASP A 46 -16.21 4.23 5.74
N GLY A 47 -16.55 5.49 5.47
CA GLY A 47 -15.97 6.28 4.39
C GLY A 47 -14.45 6.46 4.43
N ASP A 48 -13.79 6.16 5.56
CA ASP A 48 -12.35 6.33 5.73
C ASP A 48 -11.63 5.13 6.38
N THR A 49 -12.35 4.02 6.53
CA THR A 49 -11.89 2.76 7.12
C THR A 49 -12.29 1.55 6.28
N ILE A 50 -11.31 0.72 5.95
CA ILE A 50 -11.52 -0.56 5.26
C ILE A 50 -10.86 -1.70 6.03
N GLU A 51 -11.28 -2.93 5.76
CA GLU A 51 -10.60 -4.15 6.18
C GLU A 51 -10.16 -4.93 4.95
N VAL A 52 -8.91 -5.40 4.97
CA VAL A 52 -8.31 -6.23 3.92
C VAL A 52 -7.62 -7.40 4.57
N ASP A 53 -7.98 -8.62 4.17
CA ASP A 53 -7.44 -9.87 4.71
C ASP A 53 -7.47 -9.92 6.26
N GLY A 54 -8.57 -9.45 6.87
CA GLY A 54 -8.75 -9.42 8.33
C GLY A 54 -7.95 -8.32 9.06
N GLN A 55 -7.36 -7.38 8.32
CA GLN A 55 -6.62 -6.25 8.89
C GLN A 55 -7.32 -4.94 8.60
N SER A 56 -7.62 -4.17 9.64
CA SER A 56 -8.23 -2.85 9.51
C SER A 56 -7.20 -1.79 9.11
N TYR A 57 -7.57 -0.98 8.12
CA TYR A 57 -6.80 0.13 7.59
C TYR A 57 -7.58 1.44 7.72
N ARG A 58 -6.95 2.45 8.32
CA ARG A 58 -7.38 3.84 8.28
C ARG A 58 -6.80 4.51 7.03
N LEU A 59 -7.67 5.02 6.15
CA LEU A 59 -7.30 5.66 4.90
C LEU A 59 -6.88 7.13 5.10
N VAL A 60 -5.58 7.39 5.06
CA VAL A 60 -5.03 8.69 5.47
C VAL A 60 -5.14 9.77 4.39
N GLY A 61 -5.11 11.03 4.81
CA GLY A 61 -5.16 12.22 3.95
C GLY A 61 -6.52 12.90 3.91
N TYR A 62 -7.54 12.26 4.47
CA TYR A 62 -8.89 12.78 4.56
C TYR A 62 -9.63 12.22 5.78
N ASP A 63 -10.73 12.88 6.13
CA ASP A 63 -11.66 12.46 7.17
C ASP A 63 -13.07 12.40 6.58
N THR A 64 -13.84 11.38 6.96
CA THR A 64 -15.28 11.29 6.67
C THR A 64 -16.09 11.37 7.95
N PRO A 65 -17.37 11.77 7.86
CA PRO A 65 -18.28 11.68 9.01
C PRO A 65 -18.43 10.23 9.49
N GLU A 66 -18.61 10.06 10.80
CA GLU A 66 -18.76 8.74 11.41
C GLU A 66 -20.18 8.18 11.19
N THR A 67 -20.29 6.87 10.90
CA THR A 67 -21.59 6.21 10.69
C THR A 67 -22.17 5.61 11.97
N TYR A 68 -21.33 5.08 12.86
CA TYR A 68 -21.77 4.38 14.07
C TYR A 68 -22.03 5.31 15.27
N PHE A 69 -21.31 6.43 15.35
CA PHE A 69 -21.39 7.37 16.47
C PHE A 69 -21.65 8.81 16.00
N ALA A 70 -22.44 8.95 14.94
CA ALA A 70 -22.88 10.24 14.44
C ALA A 70 -23.53 11.06 15.57
N GLN A 71 -23.17 12.34 15.67
CA GLN A 71 -23.67 13.25 16.69
C GLN A 71 -24.96 13.97 16.26
N CYS A 72 -25.32 13.88 14.97
CA CYS A 72 -26.53 14.45 14.40
C CYS A 72 -26.91 13.74 13.08
N ASP A 73 -28.14 13.97 12.62
CA ASP A 73 -28.68 13.34 11.40
C ASP A 73 -27.92 13.73 10.14
N PHE A 74 -27.42 14.97 10.08
CA PHE A 74 -26.60 15.43 8.95
C PHE A 74 -25.27 14.67 8.86
N GLU A 75 -24.59 14.49 10.00
CA GLU A 75 -23.36 13.69 10.07
C GLU A 75 -23.62 12.24 9.65
N LEU A 76 -24.71 11.63 10.14
CA LEU A 76 -25.07 10.27 9.76
C LEU A 76 -25.32 10.15 8.26
N ALA A 77 -26.13 11.04 7.68
CA ALA A 77 -26.46 11.02 6.26
C ALA A 77 -25.21 11.18 5.39
N LEU A 78 -24.33 12.11 5.74
CA LEU A 78 -23.10 12.34 4.99
C LEU A 78 -22.10 11.18 5.17
N GLY A 79 -22.02 10.58 6.35
CA GLY A 79 -21.20 9.40 6.62
C GLY A 79 -21.67 8.17 5.84
N THR A 80 -22.98 7.95 5.76
CA THR A 80 -23.57 6.90 4.92
C THR A 80 -23.25 7.14 3.44
N ALA A 81 -23.44 8.35 2.94
CA ALA A 81 -23.12 8.70 1.55
C ALA A 81 -21.62 8.49 1.22
N ALA A 82 -20.72 8.86 2.13
CA ALA A 82 -19.29 8.62 1.97
C ALA A 82 -18.95 7.13 1.92
N THR A 83 -19.59 6.32 2.78
CA THR A 83 -19.42 4.87 2.86
C THR A 83 -19.89 4.19 1.57
N GLU A 84 -21.13 4.47 1.14
CA GLU A 84 -21.69 3.94 -0.11
C GLU A 84 -20.86 4.36 -1.32
N ARG A 85 -20.33 5.59 -1.32
CA ARG A 85 -19.47 6.05 -2.40
C ARG A 85 -18.17 5.27 -2.47
N LEU A 86 -17.54 5.00 -1.33
CA LEU A 86 -16.33 4.19 -1.25
C LEU A 86 -16.58 2.76 -1.75
N GLU A 87 -17.69 2.14 -1.34
CA GLU A 87 -18.12 0.83 -1.84
C GLU A 87 -18.27 0.81 -3.36
N ASN A 88 -18.93 1.82 -3.93
CA ASN A 88 -19.12 1.96 -5.37
C ASN A 88 -17.78 2.13 -6.13
N LEU A 89 -16.85 2.91 -5.57
CA LEU A 89 -15.52 3.08 -6.16
C LEU A 89 -14.73 1.77 -6.18
N ILE A 90 -14.83 0.97 -5.12
CA ILE A 90 -14.19 -0.34 -5.02
C ILE A 90 -14.86 -1.32 -5.98
N ALA A 91 -16.19 -1.44 -5.96
CA ALA A 91 -16.92 -2.38 -6.81
C ALA A 91 -16.75 -2.12 -8.32
N GLY A 92 -16.73 -0.84 -8.73
CA GLY A 92 -16.57 -0.44 -10.13
C GLY A 92 -15.13 -0.21 -10.58
N GLY A 93 -14.16 -0.35 -9.67
CA GLY A 93 -12.77 -0.01 -9.92
C GLY A 93 -12.03 -1.02 -10.80
N PRO A 94 -11.40 -0.62 -11.92
CA PRO A 94 -10.68 -1.56 -12.79
C PRO A 94 -9.38 -2.10 -12.16
N LEU A 95 -8.85 -1.38 -11.16
CA LEU A 95 -7.59 -1.66 -10.48
C LEU A 95 -7.67 -1.04 -9.08
N ILE A 96 -7.55 -1.82 -8.02
CA ILE A 96 -7.57 -1.30 -6.64
C ILE A 96 -6.20 -1.53 -6.01
N GLU A 97 -5.60 -0.46 -5.53
CA GLU A 97 -4.28 -0.51 -4.88
C GLU A 97 -4.34 0.11 -3.49
N LEU A 98 -3.91 -0.65 -2.49
CA LEU A 98 -3.72 -0.16 -1.13
C LEU A 98 -2.24 0.09 -0.86
N LYS A 99 -1.84 1.37 -0.93
CA LYS A 99 -0.49 1.79 -0.55
C LYS A 99 -0.38 1.85 0.96
N LYS A 100 0.27 0.85 1.56
CA LYS A 100 0.53 0.77 3.00
C LYS A 100 1.46 1.90 3.45
N MET A 101 1.12 2.55 4.55
CA MET A 101 1.89 3.62 5.18
C MET A 101 2.51 3.10 6.49
N PRO A 102 3.68 3.62 6.91
CA PRO A 102 4.27 3.26 8.19
C PRO A 102 3.42 3.75 9.36
N GLY A 103 3.48 3.03 10.48
CA GLY A 103 2.79 3.37 11.72
C GLY A 103 1.40 2.80 11.86
N LEU A 104 0.79 3.11 13.00
CA LEU A 104 -0.58 2.74 13.36
C LEU A 104 -1.29 4.01 13.85
N ASP A 105 -2.62 4.03 13.74
CA ASP A 105 -3.41 5.06 14.42
C ASP A 105 -3.57 4.76 15.92
N ARG A 106 -4.25 5.67 16.64
CA ARG A 106 -4.51 5.53 18.08
C ARG A 106 -5.36 4.32 18.47
N TYR A 107 -5.98 3.65 17.50
CA TYR A 107 -6.82 2.47 17.66
C TYR A 107 -6.14 1.20 17.12
N ASN A 108 -4.82 1.24 16.90
CA ASN A 108 -4.02 0.15 16.34
C ASN A 108 -4.43 -0.29 14.91
N ARG A 109 -5.13 0.56 14.15
CA ARG A 109 -5.39 0.32 12.73
C ARG A 109 -4.14 0.64 11.92
N LYS A 110 -3.90 -0.15 10.86
CA LYS A 110 -2.84 0.15 9.90
C LYS A 110 -3.17 1.41 9.12
N LEU A 111 -2.16 2.11 8.63
CA LEU A 111 -2.36 3.29 7.80
C LEU A 111 -2.21 2.93 6.33
N GLY A 112 -3.05 3.51 5.47
CA GLY A 112 -2.97 3.26 4.02
C GLY A 112 -3.55 4.39 3.19
N ARG A 113 -3.22 4.40 1.90
CA ARG A 113 -3.90 5.22 0.88
C ARG A 113 -4.48 4.29 -0.17
N LEU A 114 -5.75 4.47 -0.48
CA LEU A 114 -6.45 3.65 -1.46
C LEU A 114 -6.48 4.37 -2.81
N PHE A 115 -6.19 3.63 -3.87
CA PHE A 115 -6.26 4.10 -5.24
C PHE A 115 -7.20 3.21 -6.03
N VAL A 116 -8.00 3.84 -6.89
CA VAL A 116 -8.83 3.17 -7.90
C VAL A 116 -8.37 3.65 -9.29
N GLY A 117 -7.80 2.73 -10.06
CA GLY A 117 -7.03 3.07 -11.25
C GLY A 117 -5.86 3.97 -10.87
N ARG A 118 -5.83 5.19 -11.45
CA ARG A 118 -4.80 6.20 -11.17
C ARG A 118 -5.25 7.28 -10.17
N ARG A 119 -6.46 7.17 -9.64
CA ARG A 119 -7.07 8.20 -8.80
C ARG A 119 -6.95 7.84 -7.33
N ASN A 120 -6.49 8.79 -6.53
CA ASN A 120 -6.46 8.65 -5.08
C ASN A 120 -7.88 8.83 -4.53
N VAL A 121 -8.38 7.86 -3.77
CA VAL A 121 -9.74 7.89 -3.20
C VAL A 121 -9.97 9.12 -2.33
N SER A 122 -8.94 9.60 -1.62
CA SER A 122 -9.05 10.81 -0.80
C SER A 122 -9.46 12.03 -1.64
N GLU A 123 -8.86 12.17 -2.83
CA GLU A 123 -9.14 13.30 -3.72
C GLU A 123 -10.57 13.21 -4.30
N ILE A 124 -11.02 12.00 -4.61
CA ILE A 124 -12.39 11.76 -5.11
C ILE A 124 -13.41 12.20 -4.06
N LEU A 125 -13.33 11.63 -2.84
CA LEU A 125 -14.31 11.90 -1.78
C LEU A 125 -14.30 13.36 -1.33
N ILE A 126 -13.11 14.01 -1.28
CA ILE A 126 -13.02 15.45 -0.99
C ILE A 126 -13.69 16.27 -2.11
N SER A 127 -13.41 15.96 -3.38
CA SER A 127 -14.00 16.71 -4.51
C SER A 127 -15.53 16.57 -4.60
N GLU A 128 -16.06 15.48 -4.07
CA GLU A 128 -17.50 15.19 -4.02
C GLU A 128 -18.17 15.72 -2.74
N ASN A 129 -17.44 16.47 -1.88
CA ASN A 129 -17.89 17.00 -0.59
C ASN A 129 -18.32 15.92 0.43
N LEU A 130 -17.84 14.70 0.27
CA LEU A 130 -18.09 13.58 1.19
C LEU A 130 -17.00 13.44 2.26
N ALA A 131 -15.91 14.20 2.11
CA ALA A 131 -14.75 14.18 3.00
C ALA A 131 -14.10 15.56 3.11
N ARG A 132 -13.27 15.75 4.15
CA ARG A 132 -12.41 16.92 4.32
C ARG A 132 -10.93 16.51 4.32
N PRO A 133 -10.00 17.35 3.82
CA PRO A 133 -8.58 17.11 3.98
C PRO A 133 -8.22 16.97 5.46
N TYR A 134 -7.41 15.96 5.80
CA TYR A 134 -7.05 15.69 7.19
C TYR A 134 -5.63 15.12 7.30
N SER A 135 -4.83 15.76 8.14
CA SER A 135 -3.42 15.42 8.38
C SER A 135 -3.17 14.78 9.76
N GLY A 136 -4.22 14.40 10.47
CA GLY A 136 -4.15 13.89 11.85
C GLY A 136 -4.42 14.96 12.91
N GLY A 137 -4.50 14.53 14.17
CA GLY A 137 -4.81 15.39 15.31
C GLY A 137 -6.25 15.24 15.82
N ARG A 138 -6.88 16.37 16.15
CA ARG A 138 -8.28 16.42 16.57
C ARG A 138 -9.17 16.62 15.35
N ARG A 139 -10.18 15.77 15.18
CA ARG A 139 -11.20 15.90 14.14
C ARG A 139 -12.13 17.08 14.43
N ALA A 140 -12.54 17.78 13.38
CA ALA A 140 -13.64 18.72 13.45
C ALA A 140 -14.97 17.96 13.48
N GLY A 141 -16.01 18.55 14.08
CA GLY A 141 -17.35 17.99 14.00
C GLY A 141 -17.94 18.09 12.59
N TRP A 142 -18.91 17.22 12.31
CA TRP A 142 -19.64 17.20 11.05
C TRP A 142 -21.05 17.77 11.15
N CYS A 143 -21.52 18.08 12.36
CA CYS A 143 -22.81 18.74 12.54
C CYS A 143 -22.77 20.19 12.08
N GLU A 144 -23.84 20.56 11.38
CA GLU A 144 -24.15 21.92 10.94
C GLU A 144 -25.18 22.58 11.88
#